data_AF-A0A5P8AVA5-F1
#
_entry.id   AF-A0A5P8AVA5-F1
#
_cell.length_a   1.000
_cell.length_b   1.000
_cell.length_c   1.000
_cell.angle_alpha   90.00
_cell.angle_beta   90.00
_cell.angle_gamma   90.00
#
_symmetry.space_group_name_H-M   'P 1'
#
loop_
_entity.id
_entity.type
_entity.pdbx_description
1 polymer ?
#
loop_
_entity_poly.entity_id
_entity_poly.type
_entity_poly.pdbx_seq_one_letter_code
_entity_poly.pdbx_strand_id
1 'polypeptide(L)'
;KNGSVEKWECSYNIYNNKEEEKNKKSIEKLQVEKYAKKCKFKSKEFYSILDLKIDKDNKIELLKIFKRTENYFESKNDSKANTNQSKSEIKKKELSRMLNETKCKLESEGYNSDQLKTQIQKVYEQYKHKPHFIIENNKYNDLRKITEKLKKSV
;
A
#
# COMPACT_ATOMS: atom_id res chain seq x y z
N LYS A 1 15.51 41.66 -67.01
CA LYS A 1 16.58 40.64 -66.89
C LYS A 1 16.19 39.68 -65.79
N ASN A 2 15.95 38.42 -66.14
CA ASN A 2 15.63 37.33 -65.22
C ASN A 2 16.86 37.02 -64.36
N GLY A 3 16.77 37.26 -63.05
CA GLY A 3 17.73 36.74 -62.07
C GLY A 3 17.25 35.37 -61.62
N SER A 4 17.51 34.34 -62.42
CA SER A 4 17.43 32.95 -61.99
C SER A 4 18.51 32.74 -60.93
N VAL A 5 18.11 32.75 -59.66
CA VAL A 5 18.92 32.21 -58.58
C VAL A 5 18.45 30.77 -58.40
N GLU A 6 19.33 29.85 -58.81
CA GLU A 6 19.17 28.41 -58.72
C GLU A 6 18.68 28.03 -57.31
N LYS A 7 17.55 27.32 -57.25
CA LYS A 7 17.13 26.64 -56.04
C LYS A 7 18.16 25.53 -55.78
N TRP A 8 19.19 25.85 -55.01
CA TRP A 8 20.01 24.85 -54.36
C TRP A 8 19.06 24.03 -53.48
N GLU A 9 18.70 22.84 -53.96
CA GLU A 9 18.07 21.83 -53.13
C GLU A 9 19.06 21.43 -52.05
N CYS A 10 18.90 22.02 -50.86
CA CYS A 10 19.63 21.56 -49.70
C CYS A 10 19.14 20.17 -49.34
N SER A 11 19.91 19.15 -49.71
CA SER A 11 19.83 17.82 -49.12
C SER A 11 20.23 17.89 -47.64
N TYR A 12 19.33 18.42 -46.79
CA TYR A 12 19.40 18.32 -45.32
C TYR A 12 18.86 16.93 -44.93
N ASN A 13 19.67 15.87 -45.06
CA ASN A 13 20.65 15.42 -44.08
C ASN A 13 19.98 14.59 -42.96
N ILE A 14 19.94 13.27 -43.18
CA ILE A 14 19.44 12.23 -42.25
C ILE A 14 20.11 12.35 -40.85
N TYR A 15 21.28 12.99 -40.76
CA TYR A 15 21.96 13.28 -39.49
C TYR A 15 21.26 14.36 -38.65
N ASN A 16 20.63 15.37 -39.24
CA ASN A 16 19.97 16.45 -38.49
C ASN A 16 18.74 15.94 -37.72
N ASN A 17 17.94 15.08 -38.34
CA ASN A 17 16.76 14.49 -37.69
C ASN A 17 17.13 13.64 -36.46
N LYS A 18 18.28 12.94 -36.49
CA LYS A 18 18.76 12.15 -35.35
C LYS A 18 19.23 13.01 -34.17
N GLU A 19 19.79 14.18 -34.43
CA GLU A 19 20.23 15.13 -33.40
C GLU A 19 19.04 15.86 -32.76
N GLU A 20 18.07 16.26 -33.58
CA GLU A 20 16.82 16.88 -33.12
C GLU A 20 15.98 15.94 -32.25
N GLU A 21 15.89 14.66 -32.63
CA GLU A 21 15.19 13.63 -31.83
C GLU A 21 15.88 13.36 -30.49
N LYS A 22 17.22 13.38 -30.45
CA LYS A 22 18.00 13.26 -29.20
C LYS A 22 17.79 14.47 -28.29
N ASN A 23 17.77 15.67 -28.85
CA ASN A 23 17.50 16.91 -28.11
C ASN A 23 16.08 16.95 -27.56
N LYS A 24 15.08 16.47 -28.32
CA LYS A 24 13.71 16.34 -27.84
C LYS A 24 13.61 15.37 -26.66
N LYS A 25 14.25 14.19 -26.76
CA LYS A 25 14.30 13.18 -25.68
C LYS A 25 14.96 13.72 -24.41
N SER A 26 16.02 14.52 -24.54
CA SER A 26 16.70 15.13 -23.37
C SER A 26 15.82 16.19 -22.70
N ILE A 27 15.12 17.03 -23.49
CA ILE A 27 14.17 18.03 -22.98
C ILE A 27 13.01 17.35 -22.24
N GLU A 28 12.43 16.30 -22.82
CA GLU A 28 11.33 15.54 -22.20
C GLU A 28 11.77 14.93 -20.86
N LYS A 29 12.97 14.35 -20.80
CA LYS A 29 13.53 13.80 -19.56
C LYS A 29 13.65 14.88 -18.48
N LEU A 30 14.21 16.05 -18.80
CA LEU A 30 14.36 17.17 -17.86
C LEU A 30 13.00 17.67 -17.35
N GLN A 31 11.98 17.71 -18.22
CA GLN A 31 10.63 18.11 -17.82
C GLN A 31 10.00 17.12 -16.84
N VAL A 32 10.14 15.82 -17.07
CA VAL A 32 9.64 14.78 -16.15
C VAL A 32 10.41 14.82 -14.82
N GLU A 33 11.73 14.99 -14.84
CA GLU A 33 12.54 15.13 -13.62
C GLU A 33 12.11 16.32 -12.77
N LYS A 34 11.89 17.49 -13.41
CA LYS A 34 11.39 18.69 -12.74
C LYS A 34 10.01 18.45 -12.12
N TYR A 35 9.13 17.74 -12.81
CA TYR A 35 7.80 17.39 -12.30
C TYR A 35 7.90 16.44 -11.11
N ALA A 36 8.68 15.37 -11.21
CA ALA A 36 8.89 14.41 -10.13
C ALA A 36 9.43 15.09 -8.86
N LYS A 37 10.41 15.99 -9.00
CA LYS A 37 10.94 16.79 -7.89
C LYS A 37 9.86 17.68 -7.24
N LYS A 38 8.94 18.23 -8.03
CA LYS A 38 7.81 19.04 -7.54
C LYS A 38 6.82 18.21 -6.70
N CYS A 39 6.68 16.92 -6.97
CA CYS A 39 5.79 16.03 -6.22
C CYS A 39 6.21 15.84 -4.75
N LYS A 40 7.50 16.04 -4.41
CA LYS A 40 8.04 15.90 -3.05
C LYS A 40 7.54 14.61 -2.37
N PHE A 41 7.78 13.47 -3.02
CA PHE A 41 7.47 12.17 -2.44
C PHE A 41 8.26 11.94 -1.15
N LYS A 42 7.64 11.25 -0.19
CA LYS A 42 8.30 10.85 1.06
C LYS A 42 9.31 9.74 0.83
N SER A 43 8.94 8.79 -0.02
CA SER A 43 9.76 7.65 -0.43
C SER A 43 10.54 7.99 -1.69
N LYS A 44 11.82 7.62 -1.73
CA LYS A 44 12.70 7.87 -2.89
C LYS A 44 12.45 6.86 -4.02
N GLU A 45 11.84 5.73 -3.69
CA GLU A 45 11.52 4.62 -4.58
C GLU A 45 10.61 5.07 -5.73
N PHE A 46 9.73 6.05 -5.51
CA PHE A 46 8.89 6.63 -6.56
C PHE A 46 9.68 7.29 -7.70
N TYR A 47 10.93 7.72 -7.49
CA TYR A 47 11.74 8.30 -8.57
C TYR A 47 12.21 7.27 -9.61
N SER A 48 12.11 5.96 -9.32
CA SER A 48 12.47 4.87 -10.25
C SER A 48 11.64 4.88 -11.55
N ILE A 49 10.49 5.58 -11.56
CA ILE A 49 9.65 5.80 -12.75
C ILE A 49 10.43 6.55 -13.85
N LEU A 50 11.38 7.39 -13.45
CA LEU A 50 12.18 8.18 -14.40
C LEU A 50 12.99 7.28 -15.34
N ASP A 51 13.38 6.10 -14.88
CA ASP A 51 14.19 5.12 -15.63
C ASP A 51 13.37 4.23 -16.56
N LEU A 52 12.02 4.27 -16.47
CA LEU A 52 11.14 3.47 -17.34
C LEU A 52 11.20 3.94 -18.80
N LYS A 53 11.21 2.99 -19.74
CA LYS A 53 11.15 3.25 -21.19
C LYS A 53 9.70 3.47 -21.66
N ILE A 54 9.03 4.47 -21.10
CA ILE A 54 7.68 4.90 -21.47
C ILE A 54 7.70 6.37 -21.88
N ASP A 55 6.68 6.83 -22.60
CA ASP A 55 6.56 8.22 -23.01
C ASP A 55 6.37 9.17 -21.81
N LYS A 56 6.64 10.44 -22.08
CA LYS A 56 6.58 11.50 -21.08
C LYS A 56 5.20 11.60 -20.43
N ASP A 57 4.12 11.53 -21.21
CA ASP A 57 2.77 11.78 -20.69
C ASP A 57 2.35 10.67 -19.72
N ASN A 58 2.65 9.42 -20.06
CA ASN A 58 2.47 8.27 -19.18
C ASN A 58 3.32 8.35 -17.91
N LYS A 59 4.58 8.85 -17.97
CA LYS A 59 5.38 9.10 -16.75
C LYS A 59 4.70 10.12 -15.84
N ILE A 60 4.18 11.21 -16.40
CA ILE A 60 3.52 12.27 -15.64
C ILE A 60 2.21 11.75 -15.02
N GLU A 61 1.45 10.93 -15.75
CA GLU A 61 0.24 10.29 -15.23
C GLU A 61 0.56 9.35 -14.06
N LEU A 62 1.57 8.50 -14.18
CA LEU A 62 2.04 7.65 -13.09
C LEU A 62 2.44 8.47 -11.86
N LEU A 63 3.21 9.55 -12.03
CA LEU A 63 3.61 10.43 -10.93
C LEU A 63 2.39 11.05 -10.22
N LYS A 64 1.33 11.41 -10.96
CA LYS A 64 0.06 11.88 -10.38
C LYS A 64 -0.64 10.79 -9.58
N ILE A 65 -0.72 9.57 -10.12
CA ILE A 65 -1.34 8.42 -9.46
C ILE A 65 -0.60 8.13 -8.15
N PHE A 66 0.72 8.02 -8.18
CA PHE A 66 1.51 7.78 -6.98
C PHE A 66 1.33 8.88 -5.94
N LYS A 67 1.28 10.15 -6.36
CA LYS A 67 1.09 11.24 -5.38
C LYS A 67 -0.30 11.20 -4.75
N ARG A 68 -1.35 10.89 -5.52
CA ARG A 68 -2.70 10.69 -4.99
C ARG A 68 -2.74 9.53 -4.00
N THR A 69 -2.09 8.42 -4.33
CA THR A 69 -2.00 7.24 -3.48
C THR A 69 -1.25 7.53 -2.18
N GLU A 70 -0.10 8.20 -2.25
CA GLU A 70 0.67 8.64 -1.07
C GLU A 70 -0.18 9.52 -0.15
N ASN A 71 -0.85 10.53 -0.71
CA ASN A 71 -1.74 11.42 0.04
C ASN A 71 -2.94 10.67 0.66
N TYR A 72 -3.51 9.70 -0.05
CA TYR A 72 -4.60 8.87 0.46
C TYR A 72 -4.16 8.09 1.71
N PHE A 73 -3.01 7.43 1.65
CA PHE A 73 -2.47 6.70 2.79
C PHE A 73 -2.08 7.63 3.94
N GLU A 74 -1.53 8.82 3.64
CA GLU A 74 -1.23 9.84 4.65
C GLU A 74 -2.50 10.29 5.38
N SER A 75 -3.55 10.68 4.66
CA SER A 75 -4.84 11.06 5.26
C SER A 75 -5.48 9.95 6.10
N LYS A 76 -5.25 8.68 5.72
CA LYS A 76 -5.71 7.50 6.46
C LYS A 76 -4.88 7.22 7.72
N ASN A 77 -3.60 7.56 7.70
CA ASN A 77 -2.71 7.42 8.84
C ASN A 77 -2.89 8.59 9.83
N ASP A 78 -3.15 9.81 9.36
CA ASP A 78 -3.47 10.96 10.21
C ASP A 78 -4.81 10.76 10.94
N SER A 79 -5.79 10.11 10.29
CA SER A 79 -7.04 9.68 10.95
C SER A 79 -6.83 8.50 11.92
N LYS A 80 -5.77 7.70 11.72
CA LYS A 80 -5.35 6.63 12.66
C LYS A 80 -4.62 7.20 13.89
N ALA A 81 -3.84 8.26 13.72
CA ALA A 81 -3.22 9.01 14.82
C ALA A 81 -4.27 9.75 15.67
N ASN A 82 -5.36 10.21 15.04
CA ASN A 82 -6.49 10.87 15.70
C ASN A 82 -7.62 9.92 16.12
N THR A 83 -7.44 8.60 16.03
CA THR A 83 -8.42 7.71 16.65
C THR A 83 -8.15 7.73 18.15
N ASN A 84 -8.82 8.64 18.87
CA ASN A 84 -9.05 8.54 20.31
C ASN A 84 -9.82 7.24 20.59
N GLN A 85 -9.17 6.09 20.37
CA GLN A 85 -9.76 4.80 20.64
C GLN A 85 -10.01 4.75 22.13
N SER A 86 -11.27 4.61 22.49
CA SER A 86 -11.60 4.39 23.87
C SER A 86 -10.83 3.17 24.39
N LYS A 87 -10.44 3.19 25.67
CA LYS A 87 -9.79 2.06 26.34
C LYS A 87 -10.55 0.74 26.10
N SER A 88 -11.87 0.80 25.93
CA SER A 88 -12.75 -0.32 25.59
C SER A 88 -12.48 -0.88 24.20
N GLU A 89 -12.30 -0.04 23.18
CA GLU A 89 -11.98 -0.50 21.82
C GLU A 89 -10.61 -1.16 21.71
N ILE A 90 -9.62 -0.62 22.42
CA ILE A 90 -8.28 -1.22 22.49
C ILE A 90 -8.39 -2.63 23.05
N LYS A 91 -9.10 -2.79 24.18
CA LYS A 91 -9.34 -4.12 24.78
C LYS A 91 -10.12 -5.05 23.86
N LYS A 92 -11.11 -4.58 23.10
CA LYS A 92 -11.82 -5.42 22.12
C LYS A 92 -10.90 -5.91 21.00
N LYS A 93 -10.05 -5.03 20.46
CA LYS A 93 -9.06 -5.41 19.45
C LYS A 93 -8.06 -6.44 19.98
N GLU A 94 -7.60 -6.25 21.21
CA GLU A 94 -6.69 -7.19 21.88
C GLU A 94 -7.35 -8.55 22.11
N LEU A 95 -8.61 -8.57 22.56
CA LEU A 95 -9.42 -9.79 22.63
C LEU A 95 -9.48 -10.51 21.26
N SER A 96 -9.83 -9.79 20.19
CA SER A 96 -9.87 -10.38 18.84
C SER A 96 -8.51 -10.94 18.42
N ARG A 97 -7.40 -10.25 18.75
CA ARG A 97 -6.04 -10.71 18.44
C ARG A 97 -5.73 -12.03 19.15
N MET A 98 -5.95 -12.11 20.46
CA MET A 98 -5.71 -13.31 21.27
C MET A 98 -6.53 -14.52 20.80
N LEU A 99 -7.80 -14.31 20.45
CA LEU A 99 -8.66 -15.36 19.93
C LEU A 99 -8.20 -15.86 18.55
N ASN A 100 -7.78 -14.95 17.66
CA ASN A 100 -7.22 -15.34 16.35
C ASN A 100 -5.90 -16.10 16.49
N GLU A 101 -5.00 -15.68 17.38
CA GLU A 101 -3.76 -16.40 17.67
C GLU A 101 -4.05 -17.83 18.15
N THR A 102 -5.06 -17.98 19.01
CA THR A 102 -5.51 -19.30 19.50
C THR A 102 -6.09 -20.15 18.37
N LYS A 103 -6.89 -19.54 17.48
CA LYS A 103 -7.43 -20.21 16.28
C LYS A 103 -6.29 -20.75 15.40
N CYS A 104 -5.32 -19.91 15.06
CA CYS A 104 -4.19 -20.31 14.21
C CYS A 104 -3.37 -21.46 14.84
N LYS A 105 -3.17 -21.44 16.16
CA LYS A 105 -2.50 -22.54 16.89
C LYS A 105 -3.27 -23.86 16.74
N LEU A 106 -4.59 -23.84 16.94
CA LEU A 106 -5.41 -25.03 16.78
C LEU A 106 -5.46 -25.52 15.32
N GLU A 107 -5.54 -24.62 14.34
CA GLU A 107 -5.45 -24.99 12.92
C GLU A 107 -4.12 -25.69 12.61
N SER A 108 -3.01 -25.17 13.16
CA SER A 108 -1.69 -25.81 13.00
C SER A 108 -1.56 -27.16 13.71
N GLU A 109 -2.37 -27.41 14.74
CA GLU A 109 -2.48 -28.71 15.42
C GLU A 109 -3.37 -29.72 14.65
N GLY A 110 -4.01 -29.30 13.54
CA GLY A 110 -4.84 -30.17 12.68
C GLY A 110 -6.35 -30.10 12.91
N TYR A 111 -6.82 -29.15 13.72
CA TYR A 111 -8.25 -28.96 13.98
C TYR A 111 -8.98 -28.28 12.82
N ASN A 112 -10.28 -28.59 12.62
CA ASN A 112 -11.09 -28.06 11.53
C ASN A 112 -11.30 -26.53 11.61
N SER A 113 -10.87 -25.80 10.58
CA SER A 113 -10.93 -24.32 10.53
C SER A 113 -12.35 -23.74 10.60
N ASP A 114 -13.33 -24.36 9.93
CA ASP A 114 -14.70 -23.86 9.85
C ASP A 114 -15.43 -23.99 11.19
N GLN A 115 -15.22 -25.12 11.88
CA GLN A 115 -15.72 -25.34 13.23
C GLN A 115 -15.08 -24.36 14.21
N LEU A 116 -13.76 -24.19 14.15
CA LEU A 116 -13.03 -23.24 14.99
C LEU A 116 -13.50 -21.81 14.77
N LYS A 117 -13.71 -21.38 13.53
CA LYS A 117 -14.23 -20.04 13.20
C LYS A 117 -15.57 -19.77 13.88
N THR A 118 -16.50 -20.72 13.78
CA THR A 118 -17.82 -20.60 14.40
C THR A 118 -17.73 -20.54 15.93
N GLN A 119 -16.91 -21.38 16.54
CA GLN A 119 -16.76 -21.40 18.00
C GLN A 119 -16.04 -20.16 18.54
N ILE A 120 -14.98 -19.71 17.86
CA ILE A 120 -14.25 -18.48 18.22
C ILE A 120 -15.17 -17.26 18.14
N GLN A 121 -16.06 -17.19 17.15
CA GLN A 121 -17.04 -16.11 17.06
C GLN A 121 -17.98 -16.10 18.27
N LYS A 122 -18.48 -17.27 18.71
CA LYS A 122 -19.31 -17.38 19.93
C LYS A 122 -18.57 -16.89 21.18
N VAL A 123 -17.30 -17.28 21.32
CA VAL A 123 -16.44 -16.81 22.42
C VAL A 123 -16.26 -15.30 22.39
N TYR A 124 -16.00 -14.73 21.21
CA TYR A 124 -15.86 -13.28 21.07
C TYR A 124 -17.12 -12.55 21.54
N GLU A 125 -18.31 -12.98 21.09
CA GLU A 125 -19.57 -12.36 21.50
C GLU A 125 -19.82 -12.44 23.01
N GLN A 126 -19.42 -13.55 23.66
CA GLN A 126 -19.54 -13.73 25.11
C GLN A 126 -18.63 -12.79 25.91
N TYR A 127 -17.43 -12.49 25.40
CA TYR A 127 -16.40 -11.74 26.12
C TYR A 127 -16.20 -10.30 25.62
N LYS A 128 -16.89 -9.85 24.56
CA LYS A 128 -16.75 -8.50 23.97
C LYS A 128 -16.96 -7.34 24.97
N HIS A 129 -17.78 -7.57 26.01
CA HIS A 129 -18.05 -6.59 27.08
C HIS A 129 -17.20 -6.81 28.34
N LYS A 130 -16.50 -7.94 28.43
CA LYS A 130 -15.63 -8.32 29.55
C LYS A 130 -14.31 -8.95 29.06
N PRO A 131 -13.54 -8.24 28.22
CA PRO A 131 -12.36 -8.81 27.57
C PRO A 131 -11.20 -9.10 28.55
N HIS A 132 -11.19 -8.48 29.73
CA HIS A 132 -10.14 -8.66 30.74
C HIS A 132 -10.00 -10.11 31.23
N PHE A 133 -11.08 -10.91 31.21
CA PHE A 133 -11.01 -12.34 31.54
C PHE A 133 -10.12 -13.14 30.57
N ILE A 134 -9.96 -12.68 29.32
CA ILE A 134 -9.13 -13.34 28.32
C ILE A 134 -7.76 -12.66 28.17
N ILE A 135 -7.72 -11.32 28.24
CA ILE A 135 -6.48 -10.56 28.08
C ILE A 135 -5.53 -10.76 29.27
N GLU A 136 -6.05 -10.73 30.50
CA GLU A 136 -5.25 -10.82 31.72
C GLU A 136 -5.04 -12.29 32.13
N ASN A 137 -4.38 -13.07 31.26
CA ASN A 137 -4.19 -14.52 31.43
C ASN A 137 -3.35 -14.91 32.67
N ASN A 138 -2.64 -13.95 33.28
CA ASN A 138 -1.96 -14.15 34.56
C ASN A 138 -2.94 -14.17 35.75
N LYS A 139 -4.11 -13.53 35.62
CA LYS A 139 -5.12 -13.40 36.67
C LYS A 139 -6.32 -14.32 36.44
N TYR A 140 -6.67 -14.55 35.18
CA TYR A 140 -7.80 -15.37 34.78
C TYR A 140 -7.38 -16.52 33.88
N ASN A 141 -7.99 -17.69 34.06
CA ASN A 141 -7.67 -18.90 33.29
C ASN A 141 -8.70 -19.17 32.18
N ASP A 142 -9.54 -18.19 31.85
CA ASP A 142 -10.67 -18.35 30.92
C ASP A 142 -10.18 -18.71 29.52
N LEU A 143 -9.12 -18.07 29.03
CA LEU A 143 -8.55 -18.39 27.72
C LEU A 143 -8.16 -19.86 27.63
N ARG A 144 -7.48 -20.40 28.66
CA ARG A 144 -7.13 -21.83 28.70
C ARG A 144 -8.37 -22.72 28.72
N LYS A 145 -9.38 -22.40 29.54
CA LYS A 145 -10.65 -23.17 29.60
C LYS A 145 -11.37 -23.16 28.25
N ILE A 146 -11.36 -22.04 27.54
CA ILE A 146 -11.91 -21.92 26.19
C ILE A 146 -11.14 -22.83 25.24
N THR A 147 -9.81 -22.76 25.22
CA THR A 147 -8.97 -23.61 24.37
C THR A 147 -9.22 -25.09 24.65
N GLU A 148 -9.30 -25.50 25.92
CA GLU A 148 -9.61 -26.89 26.30
C GLU A 148 -11.01 -27.33 25.81
N LYS A 149 -12.02 -26.45 25.87
CA LYS A 149 -13.34 -26.73 25.31
C LYS A 149 -13.33 -26.84 23.80
N LEU A 150 -12.57 -25.99 23.11
CA LEU A 150 -12.41 -26.04 21.65
C LEU A 150 -11.77 -27.37 21.23
N LYS A 151 -10.72 -27.82 21.94
CA LYS A 151 -10.07 -29.11 21.68
C LYS A 151 -10.99 -30.32 21.91
N LYS A 152 -11.93 -30.23 22.85
CA LYS A 152 -12.90 -31.31 23.15
C LYS A 152 -14.11 -31.34 22.21
N SER A 153 -14.41 -30.24 21.55
CA SER A 153 -15.62 -30.09 20.72
C SER A 153 -15.38 -30.42 19.24
N VAL A 154 -14.15 -30.79 18.89
CA VAL A 154 -13.70 -31.17 17.54
C VAL A 154 -13.25 -32.62 17.56
#